data_AF-A0A9E5V5F7-F1
#
_entry.id   AF-A0A9E5V5F7-F1
#
_cell.length_a   1.000
_cell.length_b   1.000
_cell.length_c   1.000
_cell.angle_alpha   90.00
_cell.angle_beta   90.00
_cell.angle_gamma   90.00
#
_symmetry.space_group_name_H-M   'P 1'
#
loop_
_entity.id
_entity.type
_entity.pdbx_description
1 polymer ?
#
loop_
_entity_poly.entity_id
_entity_poly.type
_entity_poly.pdbx_seq_one_letter_code
_entity_poly.pdbx_strand_id
1 'polypeptide(L)'
;MKYRSILWLNSLCLFTVFGLLAYTKYVNTSAGALFAPPHFPDSPTEGLLTNIFQILCAIPPFICAFSFATLRKINPQNKNNNFILYSALLTLGFLLNEKFRIHIILLTTFGIPKFVTIVVYALIGLCYGVVFKREIIKSTPYILLLVGLGLLISGVLVDLLHLAKSSSTPLEGIPKLFSGINVVLYYWLVCDQEVVNSFK
;
A
#
# COMPACT_ATOMS: atom_id res chain seq x y z
N MET A 1 1.27 10.84 -17.31
CA MET A 1 -0.14 10.40 -17.17
C MET A 1 -1.00 11.60 -16.74
N LYS A 2 -2.11 11.91 -17.43
CA LYS A 2 -2.98 13.06 -17.07
C LYS A 2 -3.81 12.71 -15.83
N TYR A 3 -4.07 13.68 -14.94
CA TYR A 3 -4.91 13.53 -13.73
C TYR A 3 -6.24 12.79 -13.97
N ARG A 4 -6.80 12.92 -15.18
CA ARG A 4 -8.00 12.19 -15.62
C ARG A 4 -7.87 10.67 -15.53
N SER A 5 -6.71 10.10 -15.86
CA SER A 5 -6.49 8.65 -15.80
C SER A 5 -6.40 8.13 -14.36
N ILE A 6 -5.87 8.95 -13.44
CA ILE A 6 -5.81 8.64 -12.01
C ILE A 6 -7.22 8.61 -11.41
N LEU A 7 -8.04 9.61 -11.74
CA LEU A 7 -9.43 9.68 -11.29
C LEU A 7 -10.25 8.52 -11.85
N TRP A 8 -10.03 8.17 -13.12
CA TRP A 8 -10.71 7.05 -13.77
C TRP A 8 -10.36 5.71 -13.11
N LEU A 9 -9.09 5.45 -12.83
CA LEU A 9 -8.65 4.23 -12.13
C LEU A 9 -9.22 4.12 -10.71
N ASN A 10 -9.14 5.19 -9.92
CA ASN A 10 -9.73 5.20 -8.57
C ASN A 10 -11.26 5.01 -8.64
N SER A 11 -11.94 5.62 -9.61
CA SER A 11 -13.38 5.45 -9.82
C SER A 11 -13.72 4.02 -10.21
N LEU A 12 -12.97 3.42 -11.13
CA LEU A 12 -13.16 2.03 -11.55
C LEU A 12 -13.02 1.09 -10.35
N CYS A 13 -11.95 1.25 -9.56
CA CYS A 13 -11.75 0.45 -8.34
C CYS A 13 -12.90 0.64 -7.35
N LEU A 14 -13.41 1.86 -7.19
CA LEU A 14 -14.58 2.16 -6.35
C LEU A 14 -15.83 1.45 -6.84
N PHE A 15 -16.13 1.49 -8.14
CA PHE A 15 -17.23 0.72 -8.73
C PHE A 15 -17.06 -0.78 -8.53
N THR A 16 -15.84 -1.32 -8.68
CA THR A 16 -15.56 -2.74 -8.42
C THR A 16 -15.82 -3.10 -6.96
N VAL A 17 -15.37 -2.27 -6.01
CA VAL A 17 -15.63 -2.49 -4.57
C VAL A 17 -17.13 -2.45 -4.28
N PHE A 18 -17.87 -1.48 -4.83
CA PHE A 18 -19.33 -1.43 -4.68
C PHE A 18 -20.03 -2.65 -5.30
N GLY A 19 -19.57 -3.11 -6.46
CA GLY A 19 -20.07 -4.34 -7.10
C GLY A 19 -19.85 -5.58 -6.22
N LEU A 20 -18.67 -5.72 -5.62
CA LEU A 20 -18.36 -6.81 -4.69
C LEU A 20 -19.18 -6.73 -3.40
N LEU A 21 -19.40 -5.53 -2.86
CA LEU A 21 -20.29 -5.31 -1.71
C LEU A 21 -21.76 -5.62 -2.03
N ALA A 22 -22.21 -5.36 -3.26
CA ALA A 22 -23.54 -5.77 -3.71
C ALA A 22 -23.64 -7.30 -3.89
N TYR A 23 -22.57 -7.92 -4.41
CA TYR A 23 -22.50 -9.37 -4.58
C TYR A 23 -22.54 -10.12 -3.26
N THR A 24 -21.86 -9.64 -2.20
CA THR A 24 -21.95 -10.28 -0.87
C THR A 24 -23.37 -10.26 -0.32
N LYS A 25 -24.13 -9.18 -0.55
CA LYS A 25 -25.57 -9.16 -0.22
C LYS A 25 -26.38 -10.17 -1.04
N TYR A 26 -26.07 -10.33 -2.32
CA TYR A 26 -26.75 -11.31 -3.19
C TYR A 26 -26.55 -12.76 -2.71
N VAL A 27 -25.34 -13.10 -2.24
CA VAL A 27 -24.99 -14.45 -1.76
C VAL A 27 -25.30 -14.64 -0.26
N ASN A 28 -25.90 -13.65 0.41
CA ASN A 28 -26.19 -13.65 1.85
C ASN A 28 -24.95 -13.84 2.75
N THR A 29 -23.79 -13.35 2.30
CA THR A 29 -22.52 -13.41 3.03
C THR A 29 -22.21 -12.07 3.69
N SER A 30 -21.53 -12.07 4.83
CA SER A 30 -21.11 -10.82 5.48
C SER A 30 -20.10 -10.05 4.60
N ALA A 31 -20.23 -8.72 4.53
CA ALA A 31 -19.27 -7.88 3.79
C ALA A 31 -17.84 -7.99 4.35
N GLY A 32 -17.70 -8.32 5.63
CA GLY A 32 -16.40 -8.55 6.25
C GLY A 32 -15.69 -9.81 5.76
N ALA A 33 -16.40 -10.76 5.14
CA ALA A 33 -15.78 -11.93 4.52
C ALA A 33 -14.78 -11.53 3.43
N LEU A 34 -15.03 -10.44 2.68
CA LEU A 34 -14.09 -9.93 1.66
C LEU A 34 -12.73 -9.53 2.24
N PHE A 35 -12.70 -9.17 3.52
CA PHE A 35 -11.53 -8.71 4.26
C PHE A 35 -11.06 -9.73 5.31
N ALA A 36 -11.53 -10.97 5.21
CA ALA A 36 -11.11 -12.03 6.12
C ALA A 36 -9.58 -12.18 6.14
N PRO A 37 -9.01 -12.59 7.28
CA PRO A 37 -7.58 -12.88 7.37
C PRO A 37 -7.15 -13.94 6.35
N PRO A 38 -5.90 -13.91 5.87
CA PRO A 38 -5.41 -14.86 4.88
C PRO A 38 -5.29 -16.25 5.52
N HIS A 39 -6.28 -17.10 5.26
CA HIS A 39 -6.22 -18.56 5.33
C HIS A 39 -6.42 -19.13 3.91
N PHE A 40 -6.27 -20.44 3.72
CA PHE A 40 -6.73 -21.07 2.49
C PHE A 40 -8.25 -20.84 2.42
N PRO A 41 -8.77 -20.08 1.44
CA PRO A 41 -10.15 -19.62 1.50
C PRO A 41 -11.10 -20.78 1.20
N ASP A 42 -12.14 -20.95 2.03
CA ASP A 42 -13.16 -21.98 1.81
C ASP A 42 -14.18 -21.54 0.73
N SER A 43 -14.15 -20.26 0.35
CA SER A 43 -14.99 -19.70 -0.72
C SER A 43 -14.26 -18.61 -1.51
N PRO A 44 -14.60 -18.38 -2.80
CA PRO A 44 -13.95 -17.35 -3.63
C PRO A 44 -14.08 -15.91 -3.09
N THR A 45 -15.04 -15.65 -2.21
CA THR A 45 -15.25 -14.31 -1.60
C THR A 45 -14.39 -14.08 -0.37
N GLU A 46 -13.93 -15.14 0.28
CA GLU A 46 -13.22 -15.03 1.55
C GLU A 46 -11.81 -14.46 1.35
N GLY A 47 -11.53 -13.36 2.03
CA GLY A 47 -10.23 -12.69 2.00
C GLY A 47 -9.85 -12.14 0.63
N LEU A 48 -10.77 -12.07 -0.35
CA LEU A 48 -10.46 -11.65 -1.72
C LEU A 48 -9.80 -10.26 -1.75
N LEU A 49 -10.40 -9.28 -1.07
CA LEU A 49 -9.88 -7.90 -1.04
C LEU A 49 -8.61 -7.79 -0.18
N THR A 50 -8.47 -8.62 0.86
CA THR A 50 -7.22 -8.74 1.63
C THR A 50 -6.07 -9.22 0.75
N ASN A 51 -6.31 -10.27 -0.06
CA ASN A 51 -5.31 -10.81 -0.98
C ASN A 51 -4.95 -9.81 -2.08
N ILE A 52 -5.94 -9.10 -2.64
CA ILE A 52 -5.68 -8.01 -3.60
C ILE A 52 -4.83 -6.92 -2.96
N PHE A 53 -5.14 -6.51 -1.72
CA PHE A 53 -4.31 -5.54 -1.00
C PHE A 53 -2.87 -6.03 -0.78
N GLN A 54 -2.67 -7.31 -0.45
CA GLN A 54 -1.32 -7.89 -0.36
C GLN A 54 -0.57 -7.86 -1.69
N ILE A 55 -1.26 -8.14 -2.81
CA ILE A 55 -0.68 -8.01 -4.16
C ILE A 55 -0.29 -6.55 -4.43
N LEU A 56 -1.16 -5.59 -4.11
CA LEU A 56 -0.87 -4.16 -4.25
C LEU A 56 0.34 -3.76 -3.40
N CYS A 57 0.51 -4.31 -2.20
CA CYS A 57 1.71 -4.07 -1.37
C CYS A 57 2.99 -4.63 -2.00
N ALA A 58 2.89 -5.65 -2.86
CA ALA A 58 4.04 -6.27 -3.49
C ALA A 58 4.58 -5.48 -4.68
N ILE A 59 3.73 -4.73 -5.40
CA ILE A 59 4.15 -4.03 -6.63
C ILE A 59 5.24 -2.97 -6.36
N PRO A 60 5.11 -2.05 -5.37
CA PRO A 60 6.08 -0.99 -5.13
C PRO A 60 7.52 -1.47 -4.87
N PRO A 61 7.78 -2.47 -4.00
CA PRO A 61 9.15 -2.91 -3.76
C PRO A 61 9.80 -3.50 -5.02
N PHE A 62 9.04 -4.25 -5.83
CA PHE A 62 9.58 -4.84 -7.07
C PHE A 62 9.85 -3.79 -8.15
N ILE A 63 8.92 -2.87 -8.40
CA ILE A 63 9.13 -1.83 -9.43
C ILE A 63 10.27 -0.89 -9.05
N CYS A 64 10.36 -0.48 -7.78
CA CYS A 64 11.47 0.35 -7.31
C CYS A 64 12.80 -0.40 -7.38
N ALA A 65 12.87 -1.66 -6.94
CA ALA A 65 14.10 -2.43 -7.01
C ALA A 65 14.57 -2.63 -8.47
N PHE A 66 13.64 -2.95 -9.37
CA PHE A 66 13.93 -3.09 -10.80
C PHE A 66 14.41 -1.77 -11.42
N SER A 67 13.73 -0.66 -11.15
CA SER A 67 14.13 0.65 -11.64
C SER A 67 15.48 1.09 -11.09
N PHE A 68 15.77 0.84 -9.81
CA PHE A 68 17.10 1.07 -9.25
C PHE A 68 18.17 0.26 -9.98
N ALA A 69 17.96 -1.05 -10.17
CA ALA A 69 18.90 -1.92 -10.86
C ALA A 69 19.15 -1.47 -12.31
N THR A 70 18.11 -0.95 -12.97
CA THR A 70 18.19 -0.42 -14.33
C THR A 70 18.94 0.91 -14.36
N LEU A 71 18.55 1.87 -13.51
CA LEU A 71 19.17 3.19 -13.40
C LEU A 71 20.66 3.09 -13.05
N ARG A 72 21.05 2.15 -12.18
CA ARG A 72 22.45 1.90 -11.84
C ARG A 72 23.29 1.45 -13.04
N LYS A 73 22.69 0.86 -14.07
CA LYS A 73 23.38 0.47 -15.31
C LYS A 73 23.44 1.61 -16.32
N ILE A 74 22.32 2.32 -16.53
CA ILE A 74 22.20 3.33 -17.60
C ILE A 74 22.65 4.73 -17.16
N ASN A 75 22.48 5.07 -15.88
CA ASN A 75 22.89 6.36 -15.32
C ASN A 75 23.34 6.20 -13.84
N PRO A 76 24.55 5.68 -13.61
CA PRO A 76 25.05 5.38 -12.26
C PRO A 76 25.11 6.60 -11.32
N GLN A 77 25.28 7.80 -11.90
CA GLN A 77 25.39 9.09 -11.22
C GLN A 77 24.03 9.77 -11.00
N ASN A 78 22.90 9.13 -11.37
CA ASN A 78 21.57 9.69 -11.12
C ASN A 78 21.38 9.96 -9.62
N LYS A 79 21.10 11.23 -9.29
CA LYS A 79 20.92 11.72 -7.91
C LYS A 79 19.77 11.02 -7.18
N ASN A 80 18.80 10.48 -7.93
CA ASN A 80 17.62 9.79 -7.39
C ASN A 80 17.83 8.29 -7.16
N ASN A 81 19.00 7.73 -7.49
CA ASN A 81 19.28 6.29 -7.29
C ASN A 81 19.05 5.84 -5.84
N ASN A 82 19.52 6.64 -4.87
CA ASN A 82 19.30 6.32 -3.46
C ASN A 82 17.81 6.38 -3.11
N PHE A 83 17.11 7.42 -3.56
CA PHE A 83 15.67 7.55 -3.31
C PHE A 83 14.89 6.32 -3.80
N ILE A 84 15.15 5.83 -5.01
CA ILE A 84 14.48 4.65 -5.57
C ILE A 84 14.85 3.38 -4.78
N LEU A 85 16.11 3.23 -4.35
CA LEU A 85 16.52 2.09 -3.50
C LEU A 85 15.81 2.10 -2.14
N TYR A 86 15.82 3.23 -1.43
CA TYR A 86 15.16 3.34 -0.14
C TYR A 86 13.64 3.24 -0.24
N SER A 87 13.05 3.67 -1.37
CA SER A 87 11.64 3.41 -1.70
C SER A 87 11.34 1.91 -1.75
N ALA A 88 12.22 1.14 -2.40
CA ALA A 88 12.08 -0.32 -2.49
C ALA A 88 12.17 -0.97 -1.10
N LEU A 89 13.14 -0.57 -0.28
CA LEU A 89 13.33 -1.10 1.08
C LEU A 89 12.16 -0.75 2.01
N LEU A 90 11.69 0.49 1.97
CA LEU A 90 10.57 0.95 2.79
C LEU A 90 9.30 0.14 2.46
N THR A 91 8.97 0.06 1.17
CA THR A 91 7.77 -0.63 0.72
C THR A 91 7.86 -2.15 0.85
N LEU A 92 9.07 -2.72 0.79
CA LEU A 92 9.32 -4.11 1.13
C LEU A 92 9.00 -4.38 2.61
N GLY A 93 9.39 -3.47 3.52
CA GLY A 93 9.03 -3.58 4.93
C GLY A 93 7.52 -3.62 5.16
N PHE A 94 6.75 -2.83 4.41
CA PHE A 94 5.28 -2.87 4.43
C PHE A 94 4.73 -4.19 3.87
N LEU A 95 5.24 -4.66 2.73
CA LEU A 95 4.86 -5.96 2.16
C LEU A 95 5.06 -7.09 3.16
N LEU A 96 6.23 -7.14 3.81
CA LEU A 96 6.54 -8.17 4.80
C LEU A 96 5.59 -8.10 5.99
N ASN A 97 5.28 -6.90 6.49
CA ASN A 97 4.31 -6.72 7.58
C ASN A 97 2.93 -7.27 7.20
N GLU A 98 2.44 -6.94 6.00
CA GLU A 98 1.09 -7.33 5.57
C GLU A 98 0.99 -8.80 5.17
N LYS A 99 2.04 -9.36 4.53
CA LYS A 99 2.03 -10.76 4.09
C LYS A 99 2.22 -11.72 5.24
N PHE A 100 3.19 -11.47 6.10
CA PHE A 100 3.54 -12.35 7.22
C PHE A 100 2.85 -11.96 8.52
N ARG A 101 2.07 -10.87 8.53
CA ARG A 101 1.40 -10.37 9.74
C ARG A 101 2.38 -10.20 10.89
N ILE A 102 3.53 -9.57 10.61
CA ILE A 102 4.63 -9.42 11.58
C ILE A 102 4.12 -8.77 12.88
N HIS A 103 3.26 -7.77 12.77
CA HIS A 103 2.63 -7.13 13.94
C HIS A 103 1.79 -8.08 14.82
N ILE A 104 1.21 -9.15 14.25
CA ILE A 104 0.50 -10.19 15.01
C ILE A 104 1.51 -11.15 15.64
N ILE A 105 2.52 -11.60 14.89
CA ILE A 105 3.56 -12.51 15.39
C ILE A 105 4.30 -11.87 16.57
N LEU A 106 4.64 -10.57 16.47
CA LEU A 106 5.30 -9.83 17.54
C LEU A 106 4.43 -9.76 18.80
N LEU A 107 3.12 -9.62 18.64
CA LEU A 107 2.18 -9.67 19.75
C LEU A 107 2.10 -11.08 20.37
N THR A 108 1.89 -12.12 19.56
CA THR A 108 1.64 -13.48 20.04
C THR A 108 2.88 -14.16 20.61
N THR A 109 4.05 -13.90 20.02
CA THR A 109 5.30 -14.60 20.36
C THR A 109 6.16 -13.82 21.36
N PHE A 110 6.16 -12.48 21.25
CA PHE A 110 7.03 -11.62 22.05
C PHE A 110 6.27 -10.68 23.00
N GLY A 111 4.94 -10.72 23.00
CA GLY A 111 4.11 -9.84 23.84
C GLY A 111 4.18 -8.37 23.46
N ILE A 112 4.70 -8.03 22.26
CA ILE A 112 4.88 -6.65 21.82
C ILE A 112 3.54 -6.11 21.32
N PRO A 113 2.98 -5.04 21.92
CA PRO A 113 1.70 -4.49 21.50
C PRO A 113 1.72 -4.00 20.04
N LYS A 114 0.61 -4.21 19.32
CA LYS A 114 0.44 -3.74 17.93
C LYS A 114 0.75 -2.24 17.77
N PHE A 115 0.37 -1.43 18.76
CA PHE A 115 0.68 0.00 18.81
C PHE A 115 2.19 0.29 18.67
N VAL A 116 3.06 -0.50 19.32
CA VAL A 116 4.51 -0.33 19.22
C VAL A 116 4.98 -0.53 17.79
N THR A 117 4.48 -1.57 17.11
CA THR A 117 4.82 -1.81 15.69
C THR A 117 4.37 -0.65 14.81
N ILE A 118 3.15 -0.12 15.02
CA ILE A 118 2.65 1.05 14.30
C ILE A 118 3.57 2.26 14.49
N VAL A 119 3.98 2.55 15.72
CA VAL A 119 4.88 3.67 16.03
C VAL A 119 6.23 3.49 15.33
N VAL A 120 6.81 2.29 15.35
CA VAL A 120 8.09 2.01 14.67
C VAL A 120 7.98 2.25 13.16
N TYR A 121 6.95 1.70 12.51
CA TYR A 121 6.73 1.92 11.07
C TYR A 121 6.45 3.38 10.74
N ALA A 122 5.70 4.10 11.60
CA ALA A 122 5.44 5.52 11.43
C ALA A 122 6.73 6.36 11.54
N LEU A 123 7.61 6.04 12.51
CA LEU A 123 8.91 6.72 12.65
C LEU A 123 9.83 6.46 11.46
N ILE A 124 9.89 5.22 10.96
CA ILE A 124 10.65 4.87 9.75
C ILE A 124 10.11 5.66 8.55
N GLY A 125 8.78 5.68 8.36
CA GLY A 125 8.13 6.43 7.29
C GLY A 125 8.35 7.93 7.38
N LEU A 126 8.32 8.51 8.58
CA LEU A 126 8.58 9.93 8.81
C LEU A 126 10.05 10.26 8.52
N CYS A 127 10.99 9.47 9.02
CA CYS A 127 12.41 9.63 8.74
C CYS A 127 12.68 9.60 7.23
N TYR A 128 12.11 8.60 6.54
CA TYR A 128 12.16 8.51 5.08
C TYR A 128 11.61 9.77 4.40
N GLY A 129 10.43 10.22 4.82
CA GLY A 129 9.78 11.42 4.27
C GLY A 129 10.60 12.69 4.47
N VAL A 130 11.28 12.85 5.62
CA VAL A 130 12.15 13.99 5.91
C VAL A 130 13.43 13.94 5.07
N VAL A 131 14.07 12.78 4.98
CA VAL A 131 15.32 12.57 4.23
C VAL A 131 15.10 12.81 2.73
N PHE A 132 14.00 12.29 2.16
CA PHE A 132 13.70 12.37 0.73
C PHE A 132 12.63 13.40 0.38
N LYS A 133 12.41 14.40 1.25
CA LYS A 133 11.35 15.41 1.04
C LYS A 133 11.46 16.14 -0.30
N ARG A 134 12.69 16.38 -0.77
CA ARG A 134 12.94 17.13 -2.01
C ARG A 134 12.55 16.32 -3.23
N GLU A 135 12.90 15.04 -3.22
CA GLU A 135 12.59 14.07 -4.27
C GLU A 135 11.08 13.85 -4.31
N ILE A 136 10.45 13.59 -3.16
CA ILE A 136 8.99 13.41 -3.06
C ILE A 136 8.23 14.62 -3.59
N ILE A 137 8.59 15.85 -3.20
CA ILE A 137 7.88 17.06 -3.65
C ILE A 137 8.09 17.32 -5.14
N LYS A 138 9.29 17.05 -5.66
CA LYS A 138 9.60 17.20 -7.10
C LYS A 138 8.95 16.13 -7.96
N SER A 139 8.72 14.95 -7.40
CA SER A 139 8.02 13.86 -8.05
C SER A 139 6.55 14.23 -8.25
N THR A 140 6.20 14.59 -9.49
CA THR A 140 4.80 14.65 -9.90
C THR A 140 4.27 13.23 -10.10
N PRO A 141 3.17 12.79 -9.45
CA PRO A 141 2.25 13.52 -8.57
C PRO A 141 2.28 13.03 -7.11
N TYR A 142 3.04 13.71 -6.23
CA TYR A 142 3.14 13.43 -4.78
C TYR A 142 1.80 13.41 -4.03
N ILE A 143 0.76 14.05 -4.58
CA ILE A 143 -0.61 14.00 -4.05
C ILE A 143 -1.10 12.55 -3.91
N LEU A 144 -0.72 11.66 -4.83
CA LEU A 144 -1.06 10.23 -4.74
C LEU A 144 -0.49 9.60 -3.46
N LEU A 145 0.77 9.90 -3.15
CA LEU A 145 1.41 9.39 -1.94
C LEU A 145 0.73 9.93 -0.68
N LEU A 146 0.36 11.21 -0.65
CA LEU A 146 -0.35 11.82 0.47
C LEU A 146 -1.74 11.23 0.67
N VAL A 147 -2.52 11.08 -0.40
CA VAL A 147 -3.84 10.44 -0.35
C VAL A 147 -3.71 8.98 0.11
N GLY A 148 -2.74 8.25 -0.43
CA GLY A 148 -2.47 6.88 -0.02
C GLY A 148 -2.13 6.78 1.46
N LEU A 149 -1.21 7.61 1.95
CA LEU A 149 -0.83 7.65 3.35
C LEU A 149 -1.99 8.04 4.27
N GLY A 150 -2.78 9.04 3.91
CA GLY A 150 -3.95 9.47 4.67
C GLY A 150 -4.99 8.36 4.81
N LEU A 151 -5.25 7.64 3.71
CA LEU A 151 -6.15 6.49 3.72
C LEU A 151 -5.62 5.34 4.58
N LEU A 152 -4.31 5.06 4.51
CA LEU A 152 -3.68 4.04 5.36
C LEU A 152 -3.84 4.38 6.84
N ILE A 153 -3.54 5.62 7.22
CA ILE A 153 -3.68 6.11 8.60
C ILE A 153 -5.14 5.98 9.03
N SER A 154 -6.10 6.35 8.19
CA SER A 154 -7.53 6.22 8.54
C SER A 154 -7.93 4.77 8.81
N GLY A 155 -7.44 3.81 8.00
CA GLY A 155 -7.69 2.39 8.21
C GLY A 155 -7.04 1.88 9.51
N VAL A 156 -5.80 2.30 9.80
CA VAL A 156 -5.10 1.95 11.05
C VAL A 156 -5.79 2.54 12.27
N LEU A 157 -6.33 3.76 12.19
CA LEU A 157 -7.06 4.39 13.29
C LEU A 157 -8.38 3.68 13.60
N VAL A 158 -9.13 3.24 12.58
CA VAL A 158 -10.36 2.46 12.77
C VAL A 158 -10.09 1.19 13.58
N ASP A 159 -9.00 0.49 13.25
CA ASP A 159 -8.54 -0.72 13.92
C ASP A 159 -8.02 -0.43 15.34
N LEU A 160 -7.19 0.60 15.52
CA LEU A 160 -6.63 0.97 16.83
C LEU A 160 -7.70 1.42 17.83
N LEU A 161 -8.68 2.19 17.37
CA LEU A 161 -9.78 2.70 18.20
C LEU A 161 -10.88 1.67 18.45
N HIS A 162 -10.74 0.44 17.92
CA HIS A 162 -11.74 -0.62 18.03
C HIS A 162 -13.14 -0.15 17.59
N LEU A 163 -13.21 0.80 16.64
CA LEU A 163 -14.46 1.35 16.11
C LEU A 163 -15.25 0.30 15.31
N ALA A 164 -14.54 -0.74 14.89
CA ALA A 164 -15.08 -1.91 14.24
C ALA A 164 -15.25 -3.06 15.24
N LYS A 165 -16.44 -3.69 15.27
CA LYS A 165 -16.70 -4.89 16.09
C LYS A 165 -15.84 -6.11 15.70
N SER A 166 -15.18 -6.08 14.55
CA SER A 166 -14.20 -7.09 14.12
C SER A 166 -13.09 -6.44 13.27
N SER A 167 -11.90 -7.05 13.26
CA SER A 167 -10.75 -6.61 12.44
C SER A 167 -10.90 -6.86 10.93
N SER A 168 -12.09 -7.28 10.49
CA SER A 168 -12.39 -7.61 9.09
C SER A 168 -13.51 -6.71 8.55
N THR A 169 -13.68 -5.50 9.10
CA THR A 169 -14.75 -4.62 8.62
C THR A 169 -14.37 -3.88 7.34
N PRO A 170 -15.34 -3.62 6.45
CA PRO A 170 -15.14 -2.76 5.29
C PRO A 170 -14.63 -1.35 5.67
N LEU A 171 -14.96 -0.86 6.86
CA LEU A 171 -14.55 0.45 7.37
C LEU A 171 -13.02 0.55 7.52
N GLU A 172 -12.36 -0.54 7.90
CA GLU A 172 -10.90 -0.64 7.95
C GLU A 172 -10.32 -1.02 6.59
N GLY A 173 -10.94 -2.00 5.92
CA GLY A 173 -10.39 -2.63 4.72
C GLY A 173 -10.41 -1.74 3.47
N ILE A 174 -11.47 -0.96 3.26
CA ILE A 174 -11.60 -0.10 2.07
C ILE A 174 -10.50 0.99 2.06
N PRO A 175 -10.27 1.76 3.14
CA PRO A 175 -9.17 2.72 3.17
C PRO A 175 -7.80 2.09 2.90
N LYS A 176 -7.51 0.92 3.46
CA LYS A 176 -6.24 0.21 3.20
C LYS A 176 -6.10 -0.16 1.72
N LEU A 177 -7.15 -0.69 1.11
CA LEU A 177 -7.15 -1.05 -0.31
C LEU A 177 -6.85 0.16 -1.21
N PHE A 178 -7.55 1.27 -1.01
CA PHE A 178 -7.32 2.50 -1.78
C PHE A 178 -5.97 3.14 -1.49
N SER A 179 -5.45 3.00 -0.26
CA SER A 179 -4.06 3.34 0.04
C SER A 179 -3.10 2.57 -0.86
N GLY A 180 -3.25 1.25 -0.94
CA GLY A 180 -2.42 0.40 -1.80
C GLY A 180 -2.44 0.85 -3.27
N ILE A 181 -3.63 1.12 -3.82
CA ILE A 181 -3.77 1.61 -5.21
C ILE A 181 -2.99 2.92 -5.42
N ASN A 182 -3.15 3.90 -4.54
CA ASN A 182 -2.50 5.20 -4.71
C ASN A 182 -0.98 5.13 -4.52
N VAL A 183 -0.49 4.31 -3.59
CA VAL A 183 0.94 4.07 -3.40
C VAL A 183 1.56 3.36 -4.61
N VAL A 184 0.87 2.35 -5.17
CA VAL A 184 1.30 1.67 -6.41
C VAL A 184 1.42 2.67 -7.55
N LEU A 185 0.36 3.47 -7.79
CA LEU A 185 0.36 4.45 -8.87
C LEU A 185 1.47 5.49 -8.70
N TYR A 186 1.70 5.97 -7.47
CA TYR A 186 2.79 6.89 -7.19
C TYR A 186 4.14 6.30 -7.58
N TYR A 187 4.51 5.13 -7.03
CA TYR A 187 5.82 4.55 -7.29
C TYR A 187 5.99 4.08 -8.74
N TRP A 188 4.91 3.63 -9.40
CA TRP A 188 4.93 3.33 -10.82
C TRP A 188 5.33 4.56 -11.64
N LEU A 189 4.64 5.69 -11.44
CA LEU A 189 4.89 6.92 -12.19
C LEU A 189 6.29 7.48 -11.94
N VAL A 190 6.74 7.47 -10.69
CA VAL A 190 8.06 7.99 -10.34
C VAL A 190 9.17 7.13 -10.93
N CYS A 191 9.06 5.81 -10.82
CA CYS A 191 10.03 4.88 -11.37
C CYS A 191 10.10 4.94 -12.90
N ASP A 192 8.94 5.01 -13.58
CA ASP A 192 8.86 5.17 -15.04
C ASP A 192 9.52 6.48 -15.49
N GLN A 193 9.18 7.60 -14.85
CA GLN A 193 9.73 8.91 -15.20
C GLN A 193 11.26 8.97 -15.03
N GLU A 194 11.80 8.41 -13.95
CA GLU A 194 13.25 8.38 -13.72
C GLU A 194 13.99 7.55 -14.77
N VAL A 195 13.45 6.37 -15.10
CA VAL A 195 14.04 5.49 -16.12
C VAL A 195 13.99 6.16 -17.49
N VAL A 196 12.83 6.66 -17.93
CA VAL A 196 12.65 7.30 -19.23
C VAL A 196 13.52 8.56 -19.38
N ASN A 197 13.63 9.38 -18.34
CA ASN A 197 14.47 10.59 -18.40
C ASN A 197 15.97 10.27 -18.41
N SER A 198 16.38 9.08 -17.94
CA SER A 198 17.78 8.67 -17.98
C SER A 198 18.21 8.11 -19.33
N PHE A 199 17.28 7.85 -20.25
CA PHE A 199 17.56 7.50 -21.65
C PHE A 199 17.62 8.72 -22.59
N LYS A 200 17.22 9.90 -22.11
CA LYS A 200 17.28 11.16 -22.86
C LYS A 200 18.58 11.89 -22.58
#